data_AF-A0A8B3FP68-F1
#
_entry.id   AF-A0A8B3FP68-F1
#
_cell.length_a   1.000
_cell.length_b   1.000
_cell.length_c   1.000
_cell.angle_alpha   90.00
_cell.angle_beta   90.00
_cell.angle_gamma   90.00
#
_symmetry.space_group_name_H-M   'P 1'
#
loop_
_entity.id
_entity.type
_entity.pdbx_description
1 polymer ?
#
loop_
_entity_poly.entity_id
_entity_poly.type
_entity_poly.pdbx_seq_one_letter_code
_entity_poly.pdbx_strand_id
1 'polypeptide(L)' 'MKTRWALNQGQIILQNPHVPANRLHGMADCYKIKLRSAGYRLVYQVLEHEIVVLVLAVGKRERSEVYQAAKDRL' A
#
# COMPACT_ATOMS: atom_id res chain seq x y z
N MET A 1 18.11 13.49 -12.22
CA MET A 1 17.70 13.90 -10.85
C MET A 1 16.82 12.80 -10.24
N LYS A 2 17.44 11.77 -9.65
CA LYS A 2 16.72 10.67 -8.96
C LYS A 2 16.45 11.12 -7.53
N THR A 3 15.30 11.75 -7.35
CA THR A 3 14.86 12.31 -6.07
C THR A 3 14.72 11.18 -5.04
N ARG A 4 15.19 11.45 -3.82
CA ARG A 4 15.33 10.64 -2.59
C ARG A 4 14.09 9.82 -2.12
N TRP A 5 13.02 9.76 -2.90
CA TRP A 5 11.68 9.28 -2.50
C TRP A 5 11.43 7.78 -2.70
N ALA A 6 12.36 7.05 -3.33
CA ALA A 6 12.17 5.63 -3.66
C ALA A 6 12.66 4.66 -2.56
N LEU A 7 13.51 5.11 -1.62
CA LEU A 7 14.24 4.18 -0.74
C LEU A 7 13.56 3.89 0.61
N ASN A 8 12.70 4.77 1.14
CA ASN A 8 12.17 4.63 2.51
C ASN A 8 10.63 4.65 2.63
N GLN A 9 9.89 4.22 1.60
CA GLN A 9 8.41 4.20 1.63
C GLN A 9 7.85 3.45 2.87
N GLY A 10 8.48 2.35 3.27
CA GLY A 10 8.08 1.60 4.47
C GLY A 10 8.24 2.38 5.78
N GLN A 11 9.37 3.06 5.97
CA GLN A 11 9.60 3.90 7.15
C GLN A 11 8.61 5.08 7.23
N ILE A 12 8.27 5.68 6.09
CA ILE A 12 7.32 6.81 6.03
C ILE A 12 5.92 6.36 6.46
N ILE A 13 5.49 5.14 6.09
CA ILE A 13 4.16 4.63 6.41
C ILE A 13 4.02 4.28 7.89
N LEU A 14 5.10 3.80 8.53
CA LEU A 14 5.07 3.58 9.98
C LEU A 14 4.91 4.89 10.78
N GLN A 15 5.36 6.03 10.22
CA GLN A 15 5.22 7.34 10.87
C GLN A 15 3.90 8.02 10.55
N ASN A 16 3.38 7.87 9.34
CA ASN A 16 2.08 8.41 8.92
C ASN A 16 1.37 7.42 7.98
N PRO A 17 0.62 6.45 8.53
CA PRO A 17 0.04 5.37 7.76
C PRO A 17 -1.15 5.80 6.89
N HIS A 18 -1.85 6.88 7.29
CA HIS A 18 -2.97 7.44 6.54
C HIS A 18 -2.48 8.42 5.46
N VAL A 19 -2.34 7.93 4.23
CA VAL A 19 -1.94 8.75 3.08
C VAL A 19 -3.14 8.88 2.13
N PRO A 20 -3.93 9.98 2.18
CA PRO A 20 -5.17 10.11 1.41
C PRO A 20 -5.01 9.89 -0.10
N ALA A 21 -3.90 10.37 -0.68
CA ALA A 21 -3.59 10.18 -2.10
C ALA A 21 -3.42 8.70 -2.52
N ASN A 22 -3.17 7.81 -1.55
CA ASN A 22 -2.96 6.38 -1.78
C ASN A 22 -4.18 5.52 -1.43
N ARG A 23 -5.26 6.12 -0.90
CA ARG A 23 -6.47 5.39 -0.48
C ARG A 23 -7.07 4.59 -1.65
N LEU A 24 -7.53 3.37 -1.36
CA LEU A 24 -8.26 2.53 -2.31
C LEU A 24 -9.76 2.84 -2.25
N HIS A 25 -10.37 2.97 -3.43
CA HIS A 25 -11.82 3.17 -3.52
C HIS A 25 -12.54 1.86 -3.25
N GLY A 26 -13.61 1.91 -2.44
CA GLY A 26 -14.40 0.74 -2.07
C GLY A 26 -13.72 -0.21 -1.07
N MET A 27 -12.59 0.19 -0.47
CA MET A 27 -11.90 -0.57 0.58
C MET A 27 -11.54 0.38 1.72
N ALA A 28 -12.28 0.28 2.82
CA ALA A 28 -12.07 1.14 3.99
C ALA A 28 -10.65 0.97 4.54
N ASP A 29 -10.03 2.08 4.89
CA ASP A 29 -8.69 2.16 5.53
C ASP A 29 -7.58 1.41 4.79
N CYS A 30 -7.79 1.14 3.51
CA CYS A 30 -6.84 0.48 2.64
C CYS A 30 -6.12 1.48 1.74
N TYR A 31 -4.84 1.27 1.56
CA TYR A 31 -3.93 2.16 0.85
C TYR A 31 -2.99 1.36 -0.05
N LYS A 32 -2.42 2.02 -1.07
CA LYS A 32 -1.49 1.40 -2.01
C LYS A 32 -0.11 2.07 -2.03
N ILE A 33 0.94 1.26 -2.11
CA ILE A 33 2.31 1.70 -2.41
C ILE A 33 2.67 1.26 -3.82
N LYS A 34 3.30 2.15 -4.59
CA LYS A 34 3.84 1.83 -5.93
C LYS A 34 5.34 1.56 -5.83
N LEU A 35 5.74 0.30 -5.87
CA LEU A 35 7.14 -0.13 -5.93
C LEU A 35 7.64 -0.06 -7.39
N ARG A 36 7.90 1.16 -7.87
CA ARG A 36 8.06 1.45 -9.30
C ARG A 36 9.26 0.75 -9.94
N SER A 37 10.41 0.69 -9.26
CA SER A 37 11.61 0.03 -9.78
C SER A 37 11.41 -1.47 -9.98
N ALA A 38 10.62 -2.10 -9.10
CA ALA A 38 10.32 -3.53 -9.19
C ALA A 38 9.14 -3.84 -10.12
N GLY A 39 8.30 -2.85 -10.44
CA GLY A 39 7.05 -3.08 -11.17
C GLY A 39 5.94 -3.71 -10.31
N TYR A 40 5.96 -3.48 -8.99
CA TYR A 40 4.99 -4.05 -8.04
C TYR A 40 4.07 -2.99 -7.43
N ARG A 41 3.02 -3.47 -6.78
CA ARG A 41 2.17 -2.72 -5.84
C ARG A 41 2.05 -3.52 -4.55
N LEU A 42 2.02 -2.79 -3.44
CA LEU A 42 1.68 -3.31 -2.12
C LEU A 42 0.36 -2.67 -1.71
N VAL A 43 -0.53 -3.47 -1.11
CA VAL A 43 -1.77 -2.99 -0.48
C VAL A 43 -1.68 -3.25 1.00
N TYR A 44 -1.97 -2.23 1.80
CA TYR A 44 -2.02 -2.35 3.25
C TYR A 44 -3.31 -1.75 3.82
N GLN A 45 -3.73 -2.24 4.97
CA GLN A 45 -4.80 -1.69 5.79
C GLN A 45 -4.22 -1.06 7.06
N VAL A 46 -4.82 0.02 7.54
CA VAL A 46 -4.49 0.63 8.83
C VAL A 46 -5.57 0.24 9.84
N LEU A 47 -5.16 -0.38 10.94
CA LEU A 47 -6.06 -0.68 12.06
C LEU A 47 -5.92 0.42 13.12
N GLU A 48 -6.92 1.29 13.19
CA GLU A 48 -6.95 2.50 14.04
C GLU A 48 -6.68 2.22 15.53
N HIS A 49 -7.09 1.05 16.04
CA HIS A 49 -7.00 0.72 17.47
C HIS A 49 -5.59 0.37 17.94
N GLU A 50 -4.69 -0.05 17.04
CA GLU A 50 -3.36 -0.55 17.43
C GLU A 50 -2.20 0.08 16.62
N ILE A 51 -2.47 1.03 15.72
CA ILE A 51 -1.50 1.57 14.74
C ILE A 51 -0.78 0.41 14.01
N VAL A 52 -1.56 -0.61 13.62
CA VAL A 52 -1.04 -1.77 12.90
C VAL A 52 -1.19 -1.53 11.40
N VAL A 53 -0.09 -1.70 10.67
CA VAL A 53 -0.06 -1.73 9.20
C VAL A 53 -0.11 -3.17 8.75
N LEU A 54 -1.29 -3.63 8.34
CA LEU A 54 -1.48 -4.99 7.83
C LEU A 54 -1.24 -5.02 6.32
N VAL A 55 -0.24 -5.76 5.87
CA VAL A 55 0.00 -5.97 4.43
C VAL A 55 -0.95 -7.03 3.90
N LEU A 56 -1.93 -6.63 3.10
CA LEU A 56 -2.94 -7.53 2.53
C LEU A 56 -2.43 -8.27 1.29
N ALA A 57 -1.69 -7.58 0.43
CA ALA A 57 -1.19 -8.18 -0.81
C ALA A 57 0.04 -7.46 -1.34
N VAL A 58 0.94 -8.23 -1.96
CA VAL A 58 2.06 -7.72 -2.76
C VAL A 58 2.03 -8.45 -4.10
N GLY A 59 2.03 -7.69 -5.20
CA GLY A 59 1.92 -8.30 -6.53
C GLY A 59 2.42 -7.40 -7.65
N LYS A 60 2.72 -8.01 -8.80
CA LYS A 60 3.13 -7.31 -10.02
C LYS A 60 2.02 -6.37 -10.49
N ARG A 61 2.37 -5.38 -11.31
CA ARG A 61 1.42 -4.44 -11.91
C ARG A 61 0.63 -5.05 -13.08
N GLU A 62 0.03 -6.21 -12.87
CA GLU A 62 -0.68 -6.95 -13.91
C GLU A 62 -2.17 -6.98 -13.62
N ARG A 63 -2.97 -6.56 -14.60
CA ARG A 63 -4.43 -6.72 -14.68
C ARG A 63 -5.23 -6.43 -13.38
N SER A 64 -4.72 -5.56 -12.52
CA SER A 64 -5.33 -5.24 -11.21
C SER A 64 -5.42 -6.41 -10.23
N GLU A 65 -4.72 -7.51 -10.45
CA GLU A 65 -4.82 -8.76 -9.67
C GLU A 65 -4.51 -8.55 -8.18
N VAL A 66 -3.49 -7.74 -7.87
CA VAL A 66 -3.12 -7.41 -6.48
C VAL A 66 -4.26 -6.79 -5.68
N TYR A 67 -5.17 -6.05 -6.33
CA TYR A 67 -6.31 -5.46 -5.64
C TYR A 67 -7.41 -6.49 -5.38
N GLN A 68 -7.63 -7.43 -6.32
CA GLN A 68 -8.58 -8.52 -6.10
C GLN A 68 -8.08 -9.43 -4.97
N ALA A 69 -6.81 -9.83 -5.03
CA ALA A 69 -6.17 -10.61 -3.97
C ALA A 69 -6.14 -9.89 -2.61
N ALA A 70 -6.20 -8.56 -2.58
CA ALA A 70 -6.34 -7.81 -1.33
C ALA A 70 -7.79 -7.78 -0.83
N LYS A 71 -8.77 -7.63 -1.73
CA LYS A 71 -10.21 -7.70 -1.39
C LYS A 71 -10.61 -9.06 -0.84
N ASP A 72 -10.04 -10.14 -1.37
CA ASP A 72 -10.33 -11.52 -0.91
C ASP A 72 -9.82 -11.79 0.52
N ARG A 73 -9.02 -10.88 1.09
CA ARG A 73 -8.41 -10.99 2.44
C ARG A 73 -8.93 -9.94 3.43
N LEU A 74 -9.90 -9.13 3.01
CA LEU A 74 -10.67 -8.24 3.88
C LEU A 74 -11.90 -8.97 4.42
#